data_AF-A0A957SHL7-F1
#
_entry.id   AF-A0A957SHL7-F1
#
_cell.length_a   1.000
_cell.length_b   1.000
_cell.length_c   1.000
_cell.angle_alpha   90.00
_cell.angle_beta   90.00
_cell.angle_gamma   90.00
#
_symmetry.space_group_name_H-M   'P 1'
#
loop_
_entity.id
_entity.type
_entity.pdbx_description
1 polymer ?
#
loop_
_entity_poly.entity_id
_entity_poly.type
_entity_poly.pdbx_seq_one_letter_code
_entity_poly.pdbx_strand_id
1 'polypeptide(L)'
;QAITLVLATLLVGGGVGSAMAGRWGQQEMALVRWPLAIVLAWMVLWLLAWPALSQTFLASAQVVRILIVIGALLPLAFCLGMPFPLGLRLVGRWGGHQTALAWTVNGVMSVAGSLLAVALALLLGYRAVLAAAALFYLLSLLIVWRFPKTAYT
;
A
#
# COMPACT_ATOMS: atom_id res chain seq x y z
N GLN A 1 -1.56 -11.49 -19.07
CA GLN A 1 -0.25 -10.81 -19.13
C GLN A 1 -0.18 -9.59 -18.23
N ALA A 2 -1.12 -8.63 -18.31
CA ALA A 2 -1.11 -7.44 -17.44
C ALA A 2 -1.19 -7.75 -15.93
N ILE A 3 -2.11 -8.65 -15.53
CA ILE A 3 -2.26 -9.06 -14.12
C ILE A 3 -0.95 -9.68 -13.59
N THR A 4 -0.35 -10.62 -14.34
CA THR A 4 0.91 -11.27 -13.95
C THR A 4 2.04 -10.26 -13.79
N LEU A 5 2.17 -9.29 -14.69
CA LEU A 5 3.17 -8.23 -14.60
C LEU A 5 2.97 -7.40 -13.32
N VAL A 6 1.74 -6.91 -13.11
CA VAL A 6 1.40 -6.12 -11.93
C VAL A 6 1.68 -6.90 -10.66
N LEU A 7 1.21 -8.15 -10.56
CA LEU A 7 1.46 -9.01 -9.40
C LEU A 7 2.95 -9.27 -9.20
N ALA A 8 3.71 -9.57 -10.25
CA ALA A 8 5.15 -9.80 -10.14
C ALA A 8 5.88 -8.54 -9.64
N THR A 9 5.57 -7.36 -10.19
CA THR A 9 6.16 -6.09 -9.72
C THR A 9 5.79 -5.80 -8.27
N LEU A 10 4.52 -6.02 -7.89
CA LEU A 10 4.05 -5.82 -6.52
C LEU A 10 4.71 -6.79 -5.53
N LEU A 11 4.86 -8.06 -5.89
CA LEU A 11 5.49 -9.07 -5.05
C LEU A 11 7.00 -8.82 -4.88
N VAL A 12 7.70 -8.47 -5.97
CA VAL A 12 9.14 -8.16 -5.91
C VAL A 12 9.37 -6.91 -5.09
N GLY A 13 8.71 -5.80 -5.41
CA GLY A 13 8.87 -4.55 -4.68
C GLY A 13 8.43 -4.68 -3.21
N GLY A 14 7.27 -5.28 -2.97
CA GLY A 14 6.73 -5.50 -1.62
C GLY A 14 7.57 -6.45 -0.78
N GLY A 15 8.11 -7.51 -1.37
CA GLY A 15 9.04 -8.42 -0.70
C GLY A 15 10.33 -7.71 -0.27
N VAL A 16 10.92 -6.91 -1.15
CA VAL A 16 12.12 -6.10 -0.83
C VAL A 16 11.81 -5.08 0.27
N GLY A 17 10.68 -4.39 0.17
CA GLY A 17 10.23 -3.43 1.20
C GLY A 17 10.02 -4.08 2.56
N SER A 18 9.37 -5.24 2.59
CA SER A 18 9.15 -6.02 3.81
C SER A 18 10.46 -6.51 4.45
N ALA A 19 11.39 -7.02 3.63
CA ALA A 19 12.70 -7.46 4.10
C ALA A 19 13.54 -6.30 4.66
N MET A 20 13.53 -5.14 4.01
CA MET A 20 14.24 -3.95 4.49
C MET A 20 13.64 -3.38 5.77
N ALA A 21 12.31 -3.37 5.88
CA ALA A 21 11.64 -3.06 7.14
C ALA A 21 12.09 -3.99 8.28
N GLY A 22 12.47 -5.23 7.97
CA GLY A 22 13.16 -6.17 8.86
C GLY A 22 14.40 -5.60 9.55
N ARG A 23 15.19 -4.82 8.82
CA ARG A 23 16.56 -4.42 9.19
C ARG A 23 16.63 -3.06 9.88
N TRP A 24 15.59 -2.25 9.79
CA TRP A 24 15.53 -0.96 10.48
C TRP A 24 15.04 -1.17 11.92
N GLY A 25 15.90 -0.84 12.90
CA GLY A 25 15.75 -1.17 14.31
C GLY A 25 14.57 -0.50 15.06
N GLN A 26 14.69 -0.40 16.39
CA GLN A 26 13.62 -0.16 17.38
C GLN A 26 12.69 1.07 17.18
N GLN A 27 12.87 1.92 16.16
CA GLN A 27 11.98 3.04 15.82
C GLN A 27 10.78 2.64 14.93
N GLU A 28 10.22 1.46 15.19
CA GLU A 28 9.28 0.74 14.31
C GLU A 28 8.06 1.59 13.88
N MET A 29 7.52 2.43 14.77
CA MET A 29 6.33 3.25 14.49
C MET A 29 6.61 4.50 13.66
N ALA A 30 7.77 5.13 13.85
CA ALA A 30 8.17 6.31 13.08
C ALA A 30 8.45 5.92 11.62
N LEU A 31 8.96 4.70 11.42
CA LEU A 31 9.25 4.13 10.12
C LEU A 31 7.99 3.77 9.31
N VAL A 32 6.82 3.60 9.94
CA VAL A 32 5.54 3.36 9.23
C VAL A 32 4.95 4.64 8.63
N ARG A 33 5.35 5.82 9.12
CA ARG A 33 4.74 7.10 8.68
C ARG A 33 5.14 7.48 7.26
N TRP A 34 6.41 7.39 6.93
CA TRP A 34 6.91 7.82 5.62
C TRP A 34 6.42 6.92 4.46
N PRO A 35 6.34 5.57 4.57
CA PRO A 35 5.82 4.74 3.49
C PRO A 35 4.34 5.01 3.26
N LEU A 36 3.55 5.16 4.34
CA LEU A 36 2.13 5.54 4.23
C LEU A 36 1.95 6.92 3.58
N ALA A 37 2.79 7.90 3.94
CA ALA A 37 2.77 9.22 3.32
C ALA A 37 3.13 9.18 1.83
N ILE A 38 4.12 8.36 1.44
CA ILE A 38 4.47 8.17 0.02
C ILE A 38 3.33 7.48 -0.73
N VAL A 39 2.73 6.42 -0.17
CA VAL A 39 1.58 5.73 -0.79
C VAL A 39 0.42 6.69 -0.99
N LEU A 40 0.11 7.51 0.02
CA LEU A 40 -0.94 8.52 -0.07
C LEU A 40 -0.63 9.58 -1.13
N ALA A 41 0.59 10.12 -1.13
CA ALA A 41 1.03 11.07 -2.15
C ALA A 41 0.97 10.47 -3.55
N TRP A 42 1.32 9.19 -3.69
CA TRP A 42 1.22 8.45 -4.94
C TRP A 42 -0.22 8.32 -5.44
N MET A 43 -1.16 8.00 -4.54
CA MET A 43 -2.58 7.92 -4.88
C MET A 43 -3.14 9.28 -5.33
N VAL A 44 -2.80 10.35 -4.62
CA VAL A 44 -3.23 11.71 -4.98
C VAL A 44 -2.62 12.12 -6.32
N LEU A 45 -1.32 11.88 -6.51
CA LEU A 45 -0.64 12.14 -7.78
C LEU A 45 -1.35 11.41 -8.93
N TRP A 46 -1.66 10.12 -8.77
CA TRP A 46 -2.33 9.37 -9.83
C TRP A 46 -3.75 9.85 -10.10
N LEU A 47 -4.50 10.21 -9.05
CA LEU A 47 -5.86 10.74 -9.18
C LEU A 47 -5.90 12.03 -10.01
N LEU A 48 -4.86 12.87 -9.90
CA LEU A 48 -4.73 14.14 -10.62
C LEU A 48 -4.10 13.98 -12.00
N ALA A 49 -3.09 13.11 -12.13
CA ALA A 49 -2.31 12.95 -13.36
C ALA A 49 -2.99 12.04 -14.40
N TRP A 50 -3.78 11.05 -13.96
CA TRP A 50 -4.37 10.04 -14.87
C TRP A 50 -5.24 10.64 -15.99
N PRO A 51 -6.14 11.62 -15.74
CA PRO A 51 -6.93 12.23 -16.80
C PRO A 51 -6.08 12.80 -17.94
N ALA A 52 -4.96 13.46 -17.61
CA ALA A 52 -4.07 14.07 -18.59
C ALA A 52 -3.17 13.05 -19.30
N LEU A 53 -2.72 12.01 -18.60
CA LEU A 53 -1.75 11.04 -19.12
C LEU A 53 -2.41 9.86 -19.87
N SER A 54 -3.69 9.59 -19.61
CA SER A 54 -4.37 8.37 -20.08
C SER A 54 -4.32 8.17 -21.59
N GLN A 55 -4.60 9.22 -22.38
CA GLN A 55 -4.62 9.12 -23.85
C GLN A 55 -3.23 8.82 -24.43
N THR A 56 -2.22 9.57 -23.99
CA THR A 56 -0.82 9.36 -24.42
C THR A 56 -0.29 8.00 -23.97
N PHE A 57 -0.64 7.57 -22.76
CA PHE A 57 -0.26 6.26 -22.24
C PHE A 57 -0.88 5.13 -23.08
N LEU A 58 -2.17 5.21 -23.39
CA LEU A 58 -2.86 4.21 -24.20
C LEU A 58 -2.36 4.16 -25.64
N ALA A 59 -1.97 5.30 -26.22
CA ALA A 59 -1.39 5.40 -27.55
C ALA A 59 0.06 4.90 -27.65
N SER A 60 0.78 4.79 -26.53
CA SER A 60 2.17 4.35 -26.51
C SER A 60 2.34 2.86 -26.81
N ALA A 61 3.53 2.49 -27.30
CA ALA A 61 3.87 1.11 -27.58
C ALA A 61 3.79 0.22 -26.32
N GLN A 62 3.46 -1.06 -26.50
CA GLN A 62 3.27 -2.01 -25.40
C GLN A 62 4.48 -2.07 -24.45
N VAL A 63 5.70 -2.05 -24.99
CA VAL A 63 6.93 -2.07 -24.20
C VAL A 63 7.05 -0.83 -23.31
N VAL A 64 6.72 0.35 -23.84
CA VAL A 64 6.75 1.61 -23.08
C VAL A 64 5.74 1.57 -21.94
N ARG A 65 4.52 1.07 -22.17
CA ARG A 65 3.52 0.89 -21.11
C ARG A 65 4.00 -0.02 -20.00
N ILE A 66 4.64 -1.14 -20.35
CA ILE A 66 5.22 -2.08 -19.39
C ILE A 66 6.28 -1.39 -18.53
N LEU A 67 7.22 -0.67 -19.15
CA LEU A 67 8.28 0.03 -18.42
C LEU A 67 7.73 1.11 -17.49
N ILE A 68 6.74 1.88 -17.95
CA ILE A 68 6.06 2.89 -17.12
C ILE A 68 5.36 2.22 -15.93
N VAL A 69 4.63 1.12 -16.15
CA VAL A 69 3.93 0.40 -15.07
C VAL A 69 4.94 -0.16 -14.06
N ILE A 70 6.03 -0.77 -14.51
CA ILE A 70 7.08 -1.27 -13.61
C ILE A 70 7.70 -0.11 -12.83
N GLY A 71 8.12 0.96 -13.51
CA GLY A 71 8.76 2.12 -12.89
C GLY A 71 7.85 2.84 -11.88
N ALA A 72 6.53 2.84 -12.14
CA ALA A 72 5.54 3.40 -11.23
C ALA A 72 5.25 2.47 -10.04
N LEU A 73 5.04 1.18 -10.29
CA LEU A 73 4.60 0.23 -9.26
C LEU A 73 5.72 -0.26 -8.37
N LEU A 74 6.96 -0.38 -8.86
CA LEU A 74 8.07 -0.89 -8.05
C LEU A 74 8.35 -0.05 -6.78
N PRO A 75 8.53 1.28 -6.84
CA PRO A 75 8.75 2.10 -5.64
C PRO A 75 7.50 2.16 -4.75
N LEU A 76 6.31 2.15 -5.35
CA LEU A 76 5.06 2.08 -4.60
C LEU A 76 4.95 0.75 -3.83
N ALA A 77 5.21 -0.37 -4.50
CA ALA A 77 5.20 -1.71 -3.93
C ALA A 77 6.20 -1.85 -2.79
N PHE A 78 7.40 -1.28 -2.96
CA PHE A 78 8.39 -1.19 -1.90
C PHE A 78 7.85 -0.49 -0.65
N CYS A 79 7.19 0.66 -0.80
CA CYS A 79 6.57 1.36 0.32
C CYS A 79 5.40 0.56 0.93
N LEU A 80 4.57 -0.08 0.09
CA LEU A 80 3.45 -0.93 0.53
C LEU A 80 3.90 -2.17 1.31
N GLY A 81 5.11 -2.68 1.04
CA GLY A 81 5.65 -3.85 1.72
C GLY A 81 6.04 -3.63 3.18
N MET A 82 6.20 -2.37 3.62
CA MET A 82 6.76 -2.04 4.93
C MET A 82 5.76 -1.99 6.10
N PRO A 83 4.53 -1.42 5.96
CA PRO A 83 3.63 -1.22 7.09
C PRO A 83 3.24 -2.53 7.79
N PHE A 84 3.00 -3.60 7.02
CA PHE A 84 2.55 -4.87 7.58
C PHE A 84 3.57 -5.54 8.53
N PRO A 85 4.83 -5.81 8.14
CA PRO A 85 5.82 -6.41 9.05
C PRO A 85 6.22 -5.49 10.21
N LEU A 86 6.11 -4.17 10.06
CA LEU A 86 6.33 -3.23 11.15
C LEU A 86 5.16 -3.27 12.15
N GLY A 87 3.92 -3.19 11.66
CA GLY A 87 2.70 -3.28 12.47
C GLY A 87 2.58 -4.63 13.21
N LEU A 88 2.94 -5.73 12.56
CA LEU A 88 2.88 -7.06 13.18
C LEU A 88 3.88 -7.20 14.33
N ARG A 89 5.08 -6.64 14.21
CA ARG A 89 6.07 -6.60 15.30
C ARG A 89 5.59 -5.79 16.49
N LEU A 90 4.97 -4.64 16.22
CA LEU A 90 4.37 -3.79 17.24
C LEU A 90 3.29 -4.52 18.03
N VAL A 91 2.34 -5.14 17.34
CA VAL A 91 1.26 -5.91 17.96
C VAL A 91 1.80 -7.15 18.67
N GLY A 92 2.87 -7.76 18.15
CA GLY A 92 3.55 -8.90 18.78
C GLY A 92 4.11 -8.61 20.16
N ARG A 93 4.41 -7.34 20.50
CA ARG A 93 4.82 -6.94 21.85
C ARG A 93 3.72 -7.14 22.90
N TRP A 94 2.45 -7.19 22.48
CA TRP A 94 1.31 -7.41 23.38
C TRP A 94 0.96 -8.89 23.54
N GLY A 95 1.60 -9.78 22.77
CA GLY A 95 1.45 -11.23 22.88
C GLY A 95 1.08 -11.94 21.59
N GLY A 96 1.14 -13.29 21.63
CA GLY A 96 0.82 -14.15 20.49
C GLY A 96 -0.65 -14.07 20.06
N HIS A 97 -1.57 -13.84 21.00
CA HIS A 97 -2.99 -13.71 20.71
C HIS A 97 -3.30 -12.51 19.81
N GLN A 98 -2.69 -11.35 20.09
CA GLN A 98 -2.88 -10.12 19.32
C GLN A 98 -2.30 -10.26 17.91
N THR A 99 -1.17 -10.96 17.79
CA THR A 99 -0.57 -11.32 16.49
C THR A 99 -1.54 -12.17 15.65
N ALA A 100 -2.17 -13.18 16.25
CA ALA A 100 -3.15 -14.04 15.58
C ALA A 100 -4.41 -13.26 15.15
N LEU A 101 -4.90 -12.35 16.01
CA LEU A 101 -6.00 -11.46 15.66
C LEU A 101 -5.64 -10.54 14.48
N ALA A 102 -4.43 -9.96 14.46
CA ALA A 102 -3.98 -9.12 13.36
C ALA A 102 -3.94 -9.87 12.02
N TRP A 103 -3.48 -11.13 12.02
CA TRP A 103 -3.55 -12.00 10.84
C TRP A 103 -4.98 -12.30 10.40
N THR A 104 -5.87 -12.55 11.36
CA THR A 104 -7.29 -12.81 11.07
C THR A 104 -7.94 -11.59 10.42
N VAL A 105 -7.70 -10.39 10.95
CA VAL A 105 -8.19 -9.14 10.37
C VAL A 105 -7.62 -8.93 8.97
N ASN A 106 -6.33 -9.19 8.74
CA ASN A 106 -5.72 -9.07 7.42
C ASN A 106 -6.40 -9.99 6.38
N GLY A 107 -6.68 -11.25 6.75
CA GLY A 107 -7.37 -12.20 5.88
C GLY A 107 -8.77 -11.74 5.51
N VAL A 108 -9.58 -11.36 6.50
CA VAL A 108 -10.96 -10.87 6.28
C VAL A 108 -10.97 -9.59 5.44
N MET A 109 -10.10 -8.62 5.76
CA MET A 109 -10.03 -7.35 5.06
C MET A 109 -9.53 -7.49 3.62
N SER A 110 -8.68 -8.48 3.31
CA SER A 110 -8.23 -8.72 1.94
C SER A 110 -9.39 -9.20 1.03
N VAL A 111 -10.26 -10.07 1.56
CA VAL A 111 -11.47 -10.52 0.84
C VAL A 111 -12.48 -9.38 0.74
N ALA A 112 -12.86 -8.75 1.86
CA ALA A 112 -13.84 -7.67 1.86
C ALA A 112 -13.39 -6.46 1.03
N GLY A 113 -12.12 -6.07 1.17
CA GLY A 113 -11.53 -4.94 0.46
C GLY A 113 -11.42 -5.18 -1.05
N SER A 114 -11.09 -6.39 -1.50
CA SER A 114 -11.06 -6.71 -2.94
C SER A 114 -12.46 -6.70 -3.55
N LEU A 115 -13.46 -7.26 -2.87
CA LEU A 115 -14.87 -7.17 -3.30
C LEU A 115 -15.34 -5.71 -3.36
N LEU A 116 -15.05 -4.92 -2.32
CA LEU A 116 -15.42 -3.50 -2.27
C LEU A 116 -14.74 -2.71 -3.40
N ALA A 117 -13.46 -2.96 -3.67
CA ALA A 117 -12.74 -2.30 -4.76
C ALA A 117 -13.36 -2.60 -6.12
N VAL A 118 -13.74 -3.85 -6.38
CA VAL A 118 -14.43 -4.24 -7.63
C VAL A 118 -15.80 -3.57 -7.71
N ALA A 119 -16.59 -3.61 -6.63
CA ALA A 119 -17.91 -2.96 -6.59
C ALA A 119 -17.82 -1.46 -6.85
N LEU A 120 -16.89 -0.76 -6.19
CA LEU A 120 -16.64 0.67 -6.41
C LEU A 120 -16.19 0.95 -7.85
N ALA A 121 -15.31 0.12 -8.41
CA ALA A 121 -14.85 0.27 -9.79
C ALA A 121 -16.00 0.17 -10.80
N LEU A 122 -16.92 -0.78 -10.60
CA LEU A 122 -18.05 -1.03 -11.49
C LEU A 122 -19.15 0.03 -11.36
N LEU A 123 -19.45 0.46 -10.12
CA LEU A 123 -20.56 1.36 -9.85
C LEU A 123 -20.20 2.84 -9.99
N LEU A 124 -18.99 3.22 -9.59
CA LEU A 124 -18.56 4.63 -9.45
C LEU A 124 -17.27 4.93 -10.23
N GLY A 125 -16.68 3.93 -10.88
CA GLY A 125 -15.45 4.06 -11.66
C GLY A 125 -14.16 4.03 -10.82
N TYR A 126 -13.02 3.96 -11.50
CA TYR A 126 -11.71 3.77 -10.86
C TYR A 126 -11.29 4.95 -9.96
N ARG A 127 -11.77 6.16 -10.23
CA ARG A 127 -11.50 7.35 -9.37
C ARG A 127 -12.07 7.16 -7.96
N ALA A 128 -13.23 6.53 -7.83
CA ALA A 128 -13.82 6.24 -6.52
C ALA A 128 -12.99 5.21 -5.74
N VAL A 129 -12.43 4.21 -6.43
CA VAL A 129 -11.52 3.22 -5.83
C VAL A 129 -10.27 3.92 -5.27
N LEU A 130 -9.64 4.78 -6.07
CA LEU A 130 -8.45 5.53 -5.65
C LEU A 130 -8.75 6.48 -4.48
N ALA A 131 -9.89 7.16 -4.51
CA ALA A 131 -10.32 8.06 -3.42
C ALA A 131 -10.58 7.30 -2.12
N ALA A 132 -11.29 6.17 -2.18
CA ALA A 132 -11.54 5.31 -1.04
C ALA A 132 -10.24 4.75 -0.46
N ALA A 133 -9.33 4.29 -1.33
CA ALA A 133 -8.02 3.80 -0.91
C ALA A 133 -7.20 4.92 -0.24
N ALA A 134 -7.15 6.12 -0.82
CA ALA A 134 -6.49 7.27 -0.24
C ALA A 134 -7.07 7.64 1.14
N LEU A 135 -8.40 7.57 1.30
CA LEU A 135 -9.04 7.78 2.59
C LEU A 135 -8.58 6.75 3.64
N PHE A 136 -8.56 5.46 3.30
CA PHE A 136 -8.09 4.43 4.23
C PHE A 136 -6.60 4.59 4.59
N TYR A 137 -5.75 4.93 3.63
CA TYR A 137 -4.34 5.21 3.89
C TYR A 137 -4.15 6.47 4.76
N LEU A 138 -4.96 7.51 4.55
CA LEU A 138 -4.97 8.70 5.39
C LEU A 138 -5.39 8.36 6.83
N LEU A 139 -6.47 7.60 7.02
CA LEU A 139 -6.92 7.15 8.33
C LEU A 139 -5.84 6.34 9.04
N SER A 140 -5.19 5.41 8.34
CA SER A 140 -4.06 4.65 8.88
C SER A 140 -2.91 5.56 9.31
N LEU A 141 -2.56 6.56 8.49
CA LEU A 141 -1.50 7.51 8.81
C LEU A 141 -1.85 8.35 10.05
N LEU A 142 -3.09 8.84 10.15
CA LEU A 142 -3.58 9.60 11.31
C LEU A 142 -3.53 8.77 12.59
N ILE A 143 -3.95 7.51 12.52
CA ILE A 143 -3.88 6.56 13.65
C ILE A 143 -2.42 6.40 14.11
N VAL A 144 -1.50 6.08 13.20
CA VAL A 144 -0.06 5.91 13.50
C VAL A 144 0.58 7.22 14.01
N TRP A 145 0.08 8.37 13.55
CA TRP A 145 0.57 9.67 14.02
C TRP A 145 0.12 9.98 15.44
N ARG A 146 -1.09 9.56 15.83
CA ARG A 146 -1.66 9.72 17.18
C ARG A 146 -1.10 8.76 18.22
N PHE A 147 -0.50 7.64 17.83
CA PHE A 147 0.20 6.77 18.77
C PHE A 147 1.49 7.45 19.28
N PRO A 148 1.59 7.78 20.59
CA PRO A 148 2.73 8.51 21.12
C PRO A 148 3.99 7.65 21.22
N LYS A 149 5.16 8.29 21.10
CA LYS A 149 6.50 7.66 21.21
C LYS A 149 6.77 6.99 22.57
N THR A 150 5.95 7.24 23.59
CA THR A 150 6.13 6.78 24.97
C THR A 150 5.59 5.37 25.26
N ALA A 151 4.88 4.72 24.32
CA ALA A 151 4.45 3.33 24.49
C ALA A 151 5.55 2.29 24.17
N TYR A 152 6.81 2.73 24.09
CA TYR A 152 7.94 1.99 23.50
C TYR A 152 9.12 1.70 24.42
N THR A 153 9.13 2.31 25.60
CA THR A 153 10.00 1.96 26.75
C THR A 153 9.24 1.03 27.66
#